data_AF-A0A929VLL8-F1
#
_entry.id   AF-A0A929VLL8-F1
#
_cell.length_a   1.000
_cell.length_b   1.000
_cell.length_c   1.000
_cell.angle_alpha   90.00
_cell.angle_beta   90.00
_cell.angle_gamma   90.00
#
_symmetry.space_group_name_H-M   'P 1'
#
loop_
_entity.id
_entity.type
_entity.pdbx_description
1 polymer ?
#
loop_
_entity_poly.entity_id
_entity_poly.type
_entity_poly.pdbx_seq_one_letter_code
_entity_poly.pdbx_strand_id
1 'polypeptide(L)'
;MGKLIFRYGTMNSGKSLNLLGVNYNYTQNGKNVFILKPAFDTRDVGLIKTRLSDELSVKATLIEKENNVVDMVLEKEKKDNKKIDVILVDEVQFLTKEHAKQLSALAYNHNKLVMCYGLKIDFLGNPFEAS
;
A
#
# COMPACT_ATOMS: atom_id res chain seq x y z
N MET A 1 -10.56 4.46 -15.49
CA MET A 1 -10.98 5.32 -14.38
C MET A 1 -10.25 4.84 -13.15
N GLY A 2 -9.33 5.63 -12.62
CA GLY A 2 -8.58 5.27 -11.43
C GLY A 2 -9.45 5.40 -10.20
N LYS A 3 -9.11 4.66 -9.16
CA LYS A 3 -9.94 4.51 -7.96
C LYS A 3 -9.04 4.39 -6.75
N LEU A 4 -9.36 5.11 -5.68
CA LEU A 4 -8.75 4.93 -4.38
C LEU A 4 -9.73 4.18 -3.47
N ILE A 5 -9.27 3.09 -2.85
CA ILE A 5 -10.04 2.27 -1.92
C ILE A 5 -9.28 2.21 -0.60
N PHE A 6 -9.93 2.61 0.49
CA PHE A 6 -9.38 2.45 1.83
C PHE A 6 -10.08 1.30 2.56
N ARG A 7 -9.32 0.25 2.88
CA ARG A 7 -9.75 -0.89 3.69
C ARG A 7 -9.17 -0.76 5.09
N TYR A 8 -10.01 -0.36 6.03
CA TYR A 8 -9.63 -0.21 7.44
C TYR A 8 -10.24 -1.29 8.31
N GLY A 9 -9.63 -1.51 9.47
CA GLY A 9 -10.08 -2.46 10.47
C GLY A 9 -9.14 -2.43 11.67
N THR A 10 -9.52 -3.09 12.76
CA THR A 10 -8.69 -3.18 13.96
C THR A 10 -7.40 -3.96 13.72
N MET A 11 -6.44 -3.87 14.65
CA MET A 11 -5.30 -4.79 14.62
C MET A 11 -5.79 -6.25 14.64
N ASN A 12 -5.10 -7.14 13.94
CA ASN A 12 -5.47 -8.56 13.80
C ASN A 12 -6.75 -8.84 12.99
N SER A 13 -7.36 -7.85 12.32
CA SER A 13 -8.58 -8.04 11.52
C SER A 13 -8.36 -8.67 10.13
N GLY A 14 -7.19 -9.26 9.87
CA GLY A 14 -6.89 -9.92 8.59
C GLY A 14 -6.58 -8.99 7.39
N LYS A 15 -6.28 -7.70 7.61
CA LYS A 15 -5.97 -6.73 6.52
C LYS A 15 -4.84 -7.19 5.61
N SER A 16 -3.69 -7.58 6.17
CA SER A 16 -2.54 -8.01 5.38
C SER A 16 -2.81 -9.31 4.63
N LEU A 17 -3.58 -10.25 5.20
CA LEU A 17 -4.04 -11.46 4.48
C LEU A 17 -4.91 -11.09 3.28
N ASN A 18 -5.83 -10.14 3.46
CA ASN A 18 -6.67 -9.66 2.38
C ASN A 18 -5.85 -8.97 1.28
N LEU A 19 -4.85 -8.17 1.65
CA LEU A 19 -3.90 -7.56 0.72
C LEU A 19 -3.16 -8.62 -0.10
N LEU A 20 -2.64 -9.68 0.54
CA LEU A 20 -1.96 -10.77 -0.16
C LEU A 20 -2.88 -11.49 -1.16
N GLY A 21 -4.12 -11.77 -0.76
CA GLY A 21 -5.11 -12.37 -1.66
C GLY A 21 -5.43 -11.48 -2.85
N VAL A 22 -5.57 -10.17 -2.64
CA VAL A 22 -5.76 -9.18 -3.71
C VAL A 22 -4.55 -9.12 -4.64
N ASN A 23 -3.33 -9.12 -4.09
CA ASN A 23 -2.09 -9.17 -4.88
C ASN A 23 -2.03 -10.40 -5.78
N TYR A 24 -2.30 -11.58 -5.20
CA TYR A 24 -2.36 -12.84 -5.94
C TYR A 24 -3.36 -12.76 -7.09
N ASN A 25 -4.60 -12.35 -6.81
CA ASN A 25 -5.65 -12.27 -7.82
C ASN A 25 -5.31 -11.31 -8.97
N TYR A 26 -4.78 -10.12 -8.68
CA TYR A 26 -4.43 -9.18 -9.75
C TYR A 26 -3.23 -9.67 -10.58
N THR A 27 -2.24 -10.27 -9.93
CA THR A 27 -1.08 -10.84 -10.62
C THR A 27 -1.48 -12.01 -11.53
N GLN A 28 -2.37 -12.90 -11.06
CA GLN A 28 -2.91 -14.00 -11.87
C GLN A 28 -3.70 -13.49 -13.09
N ASN A 29 -4.36 -12.34 -12.98
CA ASN A 29 -5.04 -11.68 -14.08
C ASN A 29 -4.11 -10.80 -14.94
N GLY A 30 -2.78 -10.98 -14.84
CA GLY A 30 -1.79 -10.30 -15.66
C GLY A 30 -1.59 -8.81 -15.34
N LYS A 31 -2.14 -8.30 -14.22
CA LYS A 31 -1.93 -6.91 -13.80
C LYS A 31 -0.56 -6.73 -13.15
N ASN A 32 0.05 -5.58 -13.41
CA ASN A 32 1.28 -5.20 -12.74
C ASN A 32 0.95 -4.54 -11.39
N VAL A 33 1.31 -5.23 -10.31
CA VAL A 33 1.03 -4.79 -8.93
C VAL A 33 2.30 -4.22 -8.31
N PHE A 34 2.19 -3.03 -7.72
CA PHE A 34 3.25 -2.43 -6.92
C PHE A 34 2.83 -2.33 -5.46
N ILE A 35 3.65 -2.86 -4.57
CA ILE A 35 3.32 -3.00 -3.16
C ILE A 35 4.21 -2.07 -2.35
N LEU A 36 3.59 -1.25 -1.51
CA LEU A 36 4.21 -0.21 -0.73
C LEU A 36 3.90 -0.38 0.76
N LYS A 37 4.84 0.07 1.60
CA LYS A 37 4.71 0.04 3.06
C LYS A 37 5.57 1.15 3.68
N PRO A 38 5.14 1.82 4.77
CA PRO A 38 6.00 2.79 5.46
C PRO A 38 7.25 2.12 6.02
N ALA A 39 8.40 2.78 5.90
CA ALA A 39 9.67 2.34 6.49
C ALA A 39 9.63 2.26 8.03
N PHE A 40 8.78 3.08 8.65
CA PHE A 40 8.57 3.09 10.10
C PHE A 40 8.05 1.76 10.64
N ASP A 41 7.38 0.94 9.82
CA ASP A 41 6.97 -0.39 10.26
C ASP A 41 8.15 -1.38 10.21
N THR A 42 8.82 -1.49 11.34
CA THR A 42 10.01 -2.33 11.53
C THR A 42 9.72 -3.80 11.81
N ARG A 43 8.44 -4.21 11.93
CA ARG A 43 8.08 -5.59 12.31
C ARG A 43 8.54 -6.64 11.30
N ASP A 44 8.54 -6.28 10.01
CA ASP A 44 9.00 -7.11 8.89
C ASP A 44 9.50 -6.18 7.78
N VAL A 45 10.74 -5.71 7.91
CA VAL A 45 11.31 -4.67 7.04
C VAL A 45 11.24 -5.10 5.57
N GLY A 46 10.49 -4.34 4.77
CA GLY A 46 10.31 -4.60 3.33
C GLY A 46 9.48 -5.84 2.99
N LEU A 47 8.78 -6.42 3.97
CA LEU A 47 7.92 -7.59 3.79
C LEU A 47 6.53 -7.33 4.37
N ILE A 48 5.51 -7.81 3.66
CA ILE A 48 4.16 -7.96 4.22
C ILE A 48 3.96 -9.45 4.47
N LYS A 49 3.72 -9.79 5.73
CA LYS A 49 3.45 -11.16 6.19
C LYS A 49 2.09 -11.24 6.85
N THR A 50 1.54 -12.45 6.89
CA THR A 50 0.36 -12.76 7.69
C THR A 50 0.78 -13.47 8.96
N ARG A 51 -0.03 -13.36 10.02
CA ARG A 51 0.15 -14.14 11.24
C ARG A 51 -0.24 -15.62 11.10
N LEU A 52 -0.81 -16.02 9.97
CA LEU A 52 -1.28 -17.38 9.73
C LEU A 52 -0.15 -18.31 9.24
N SER A 53 0.79 -17.77 8.47
CA SER A 53 1.93 -18.52 7.93
C SER A 53 3.02 -17.56 7.48
N ASP A 54 4.26 -17.88 7.84
CA ASP A 54 5.46 -17.17 7.39
C ASP A 54 5.75 -17.37 5.89
N GLU A 55 5.22 -18.45 5.31
CA GLU A 55 5.34 -18.73 3.87
C GLU A 55 4.49 -17.77 3.02
N LEU A 56 3.44 -17.19 3.61
CA LEU A 56 2.59 -16.19 2.97
C LEU A 56 3.20 -14.80 3.19
N SER A 57 4.20 -14.48 2.36
CA SER A 57 4.86 -13.19 2.36
C SER A 57 5.04 -12.60 0.95
N VAL A 58 5.05 -11.27 0.87
CA VAL A 58 5.39 -10.55 -0.36
C VAL A 58 6.34 -9.39 -0.05
N LYS A 59 7.26 -9.12 -0.96
CA LYS A 59 8.14 -7.96 -0.89
C LYS A 59 7.33 -6.67 -1.09
N ALA A 60 7.60 -5.69 -0.26
CA ALA A 60 7.06 -4.34 -0.35
C ALA A 60 8.21 -3.34 -0.47
N THR A 61 8.02 -2.32 -1.30
CA THR A 61 8.93 -1.18 -1.35
C THR A 61 8.61 -0.22 -0.21
N LEU A 62 9.64 0.21 0.49
CA LEU A 62 9.51 1.08 1.64
C LEU A 62 9.30 2.53 1.21
N ILE A 63 8.37 3.21 1.88
CA ILE A 63 8.16 4.65 1.80
C ILE A 63 8.82 5.29 3.02
N GLU A 64 9.91 6.01 2.79
CA GLU A 64 10.52 6.91 3.77
C GLU A 64 9.73 8.21 3.85
N LYS A 65 9.90 8.97 4.94
CA LYS A 65 9.13 10.19 5.19
C LYS A 65 9.38 11.28 4.13
N GLU A 66 10.57 11.29 3.54
CA GLU A 66 11.01 12.25 2.54
C GLU A 66 10.71 11.81 1.11
N ASN A 67 10.21 10.58 0.91
CA ASN A 67 9.94 10.08 -0.43
C ASN A 67 8.73 10.76 -1.06
N ASN A 68 8.81 10.99 -2.37
CA ASN A 68 7.64 11.29 -3.19
C ASN A 68 7.10 10.00 -3.81
N VAL A 69 5.92 9.58 -3.35
CA VAL A 69 5.31 8.31 -3.77
C VAL A 69 4.95 8.33 -5.26
N VAL A 70 4.60 9.48 -5.84
CA VAL A 70 4.34 9.60 -7.29
C VAL A 70 5.61 9.27 -8.07
N ASP A 71 6.73 9.90 -7.70
CA ASP A 71 8.00 9.72 -8.39
C ASP A 71 8.48 8.27 -8.28
N MET A 72 8.38 7.66 -7.09
CA MET A 72 8.69 6.23 -6.89
C MET A 72 7.94 5.32 -7.87
N VAL A 73 6.64 5.57 -8.09
CA VAL A 73 5.83 4.78 -9.03
C VAL A 73 6.26 5.02 -10.47
N LEU A 74 6.44 6.28 -10.89
CA LEU A 74 6.82 6.61 -12.26
C LEU A 74 8.23 6.11 -12.61
N GLU A 75 9.18 6.22 -11.69
CA GLU A 75 10.53 5.68 -11.85
C GLU A 75 10.52 4.16 -11.97
N LYS A 76 9.68 3.48 -11.17
CA LYS A 76 9.52 2.03 -11.27
C LYS A 76 8.94 1.61 -12.63
N GLU A 77 7.93 2.32 -13.13
CA GLU A 77 7.38 2.06 -14.47
C GLU A 77 8.42 2.25 -15.57
N LYS A 78 9.22 3.32 -15.48
CA LYS A 78 10.29 3.62 -16.44
C LYS A 78 11.38 2.56 -16.40
N LYS A 79 11.82 2.16 -15.21
CA LYS A 79 12.87 1.15 -15.00
C LYS A 79 12.48 -0.22 -15.56
N ASP A 80 11.24 -0.63 -15.33
CA ASP A 80 10.76 -1.94 -15.76
C ASP A 80 10.17 -1.92 -17.18
N ASN A 81 10.12 -0.74 -17.82
CA ASN A 81 9.42 -0.49 -19.08
C ASN A 81 7.99 -1.07 -19.09
N LYS A 82 7.30 -0.93 -17.96
CA LYS A 82 5.99 -1.56 -17.73
C LYS A 82 5.11 -0.69 -16.84
N LYS A 83 3.89 -0.41 -17.30
CA LYS A 83 2.90 0.34 -16.52
C LYS A 83 2.49 -0.45 -15.27
N ILE A 84 2.36 0.23 -14.13
CA ILE A 84 1.75 -0.25 -12.89
C ILE A 84 0.25 0.02 -12.98
N ASP A 85 -0.53 -1.06 -12.83
CA ASP A 85 -1.99 -1.03 -12.88
C ASP A 85 -2.60 -0.85 -11.48
N VAL A 86 -2.00 -1.53 -10.49
CA VAL A 86 -2.53 -1.64 -9.13
C VAL A 86 -1.43 -1.28 -8.13
N ILE A 87 -1.75 -0.42 -7.18
CA ILE A 87 -0.89 -0.05 -6.07
C ILE A 87 -1.56 -0.54 -4.79
N LEU A 88 -0.87 -1.38 -4.03
CA LEU A 88 -1.31 -1.86 -2.72
C LEU A 88 -0.43 -1.21 -1.66
N VAL A 89 -1.03 -0.61 -0.65
CA VAL A 89 -0.29 0.08 0.43
C VAL A 89 -0.74 -0.49 1.77
N ASP A 90 0.17 -1.08 2.53
CA ASP A 90 -0.12 -1.56 3.89
C ASP A 90 0.28 -0.53 4.95
N GLU A 91 -0.35 -0.61 6.11
CA GLU A 91 -0.10 0.22 7.29
C GLU A 91 -0.11 1.74 7.01
N VAL A 92 -1.06 2.21 6.20
CA VAL A 92 -1.11 3.61 5.74
C VAL A 92 -1.23 4.64 6.85
N GLN A 93 -1.65 4.25 8.05
CA GLN A 93 -1.76 5.15 9.19
C GLN A 93 -0.41 5.74 9.64
N PHE A 94 0.72 5.14 9.25
CA PHE A 94 2.06 5.67 9.54
C PHE A 94 2.60 6.58 8.43
N LEU A 95 1.84 6.78 7.35
CA LEU A 95 2.21 7.72 6.30
C LEU A 95 1.85 9.16 6.71
N THR A 96 2.46 10.12 6.01
CA THR A 96 2.13 11.54 6.19
C THR A 96 0.88 11.92 5.41
N LYS A 97 0.26 13.06 5.74
CA LYS A 97 -0.81 13.65 4.93
C LYS A 97 -0.41 13.88 3.48
N GLU A 98 0.86 14.21 3.25
CA GLU A 98 1.36 14.44 1.89
C GLU A 98 1.43 13.14 1.08
N HIS A 99 1.88 12.04 1.68
CA HIS A 99 1.79 10.73 1.05
C HIS A 99 0.35 10.34 0.71
N ALA A 100 -0.62 10.64 1.59
CA ALA A 100 -2.04 10.37 1.32
C ALA A 100 -2.55 11.15 0.09
N LYS A 101 -2.17 12.42 -0.07
CA LYS A 101 -2.48 13.21 -1.28
C LYS A 101 -1.81 12.63 -2.52
N GLN A 102 -0.55 12.22 -2.43
CA GLN A 102 0.18 11.61 -3.54
C GLN A 102 -0.47 10.29 -3.99
N LEU A 103 -0.92 9.47 -3.06
CA LEU A 103 -1.71 8.26 -3.35
C LEU A 103 -3.04 8.59 -4.06
N SER A 104 -3.72 9.65 -3.63
CA SER A 104 -4.91 10.17 -4.32
C SER A 104 -4.61 10.65 -5.74
N ALA A 105 -3.50 11.38 -5.92
CA ALA A 105 -3.05 11.83 -7.24
C ALA A 105 -2.75 10.64 -8.16
N LEU A 106 -2.09 9.58 -7.66
CA LEU A 106 -1.86 8.35 -8.43
C LEU A 106 -3.17 7.70 -8.90
N ALA A 107 -4.19 7.69 -8.05
CA ALA A 107 -5.50 7.19 -8.44
C ALA A 107 -6.13 8.07 -9.54
N TYR A 108 -6.34 9.36 -9.27
CA TYR A 108 -7.20 10.18 -10.11
C TYR A 108 -6.47 10.82 -11.30
N ASN A 109 -5.23 11.29 -11.10
CA ASN A 109 -4.46 11.98 -12.14
C ASN A 109 -3.67 10.99 -13.01
N HIS A 110 -3.21 9.87 -12.43
CA HIS A 110 -2.45 8.84 -13.17
C HIS A 110 -3.29 7.60 -13.54
N ASN A 111 -4.60 7.60 -13.24
CA ASN A 111 -5.57 6.57 -13.62
C ASN A 111 -5.15 5.16 -13.17
N LYS A 112 -4.68 5.04 -11.91
CA LYS A 112 -4.28 3.77 -11.29
C LYS A 112 -5.33 3.29 -10.27
N LEU A 113 -5.36 1.99 -9.99
CA LEU A 113 -6.11 1.47 -8.84
C LEU A 113 -5.21 1.52 -7.61
N VAL A 114 -5.60 2.29 -6.60
CA VAL A 114 -4.85 2.41 -5.34
C VAL A 114 -5.69 1.81 -4.21
N MET A 115 -5.13 0.82 -3.52
CA MET A 115 -5.78 0.15 -2.39
C MET A 115 -4.93 0.29 -1.13
N CYS A 116 -5.44 1.07 -0.18
CA CYS A 116 -4.80 1.37 1.08
C CYS A 116 -5.38 0.48 2.19
N TYR A 117 -4.51 -0.06 3.04
CA TYR A 117 -4.86 -0.88 4.19
C TYR A 117 -4.28 -0.23 5.45
N GLY A 118 -5.08 -0.10 6.50
CA GLY A 118 -4.59 0.53 7.72
C GLY A 118 -5.61 0.59 8.86
N LEU A 119 -5.24 1.33 9.90
CA LEU A 119 -6.10 1.66 11.02
C LEU A 119 -6.82 2.99 10.77
N LYS A 120 -8.07 3.10 11.23
CA LYS A 120 -8.83 4.36 11.16
C LYS A 120 -8.60 5.25 12.39
N ILE A 121 -8.41 4.63 13.55
CA ILE A 121 -8.26 5.30 14.84
C ILE A 121 -7.12 4.67 15.64
N ASP A 122 -6.47 5.50 16.46
CA ASP A 122 -5.45 5.07 17.42
C ASP A 122 -6.08 4.42 18.67
N PHE A 123 -5.24 4.04 19.63
CA PHE A 123 -5.68 3.40 20.87
C PHE A 123 -6.43 4.34 21.83
N LEU A 124 -6.35 5.66 21.61
CA LEU A 124 -7.08 6.70 22.35
C LEU A 124 -8.40 7.08 21.65
N GLY A 125 -8.66 6.53 20.46
CA GLY A 125 -9.84 6.84 19.64
C GLY A 125 -9.68 8.05 18.71
N ASN A 126 -8.48 8.62 18.58
CA ASN A 126 -8.22 9.71 17.65
C ASN A 126 -8.00 9.18 16.23
N PRO A 127 -8.43 9.91 15.18
CA PRO A 127 -8.12 9.53 13.80
C PRO A 127 -6.63 9.66 13.50
N PHE A 128 -6.10 8.76 12.66
CA PHE A 128 -4.75 8.89 12.13
C PHE A 128 -4.69 9.96 11.02
N GLU A 129 -3.56 10.65 10.91
CA GLU A 129 -3.41 11.79 9.99
C GLU A 129 -3.60 11.41 8.51
N ALA A 130 -3.17 10.20 8.13
CA ALA A 130 -3.27 9.69 6.77
C ALA A 130 -4.51 8.79 6.52
N SER A 131 -5.38 8.60 7.52
CA SER A 131 -6.59 7.76 7.42
C SER A 131 -7.86 8.51 7.03
#